data_AF-A0A851Z6E7-F1
#
_entry.id   AF-A0A851Z6E7-F1
#
_cell.length_a   1.000
_cell.length_b   1.000
_cell.length_c   1.000
_cell.angle_alpha   90.00
_cell.angle_beta   90.00
_cell.angle_gamma   90.00
#
_symmetry.space_group_name_H-M   'P 1'
#
loop_
_entity.id
_entity.type
_entity.pdbx_description
1 polymer ?
#
loop_
_entity_poly.entity_id
_entity_poly.type
_entity_poly.pdbx_seq_one_letter_code
_entity_poly.pdbx_strand_id
1 'polypeptide(L)'
;PVRRAPKSIPDDVPSRKRSTPMNPASTVRRTRTHNAVYQRPYRDRVIHLLALKNYKKPELLARLQRDGVSQKDKDSLGIILQQVANLNPKDNSYILKDSMFKDIQKDWPGYSEIDKQSLELILSR
;
A
#
# COMPACT_ATOMS: atom_id res chain seq x y z
N PRO A 1 56.23 55.90 2.68
CA PRO A 1 56.09 54.42 2.69
C PRO A 1 54.64 54.01 2.39
N VAL A 2 54.48 53.14 1.38
CA VAL A 2 53.22 52.65 0.78
C VAL A 2 52.92 51.25 1.33
N ARG A 3 51.64 50.84 1.47
CA ARG A 3 51.10 49.57 0.91
C ARG A 3 49.58 49.39 1.13
N ARG A 4 48.91 49.00 0.04
CA ARG A 4 47.46 48.74 -0.15
C ARG A 4 47.08 47.29 0.22
N ALA A 5 45.77 47.10 0.50
CA ALA A 5 44.78 45.97 0.42
C ALA A 5 45.22 44.54 -0.05
N PRO A 6 44.44 43.41 0.10
CA PRO A 6 42.96 43.26 0.21
C PRO A 6 42.35 42.07 1.04
N LYS A 7 40.99 42.00 1.07
CA LYS A 7 40.01 40.87 1.22
C LYS A 7 40.46 39.49 1.76
N SER A 8 39.64 38.88 2.63
CA SER A 8 39.17 37.47 2.51
C SER A 8 38.08 37.10 3.54
N ILE A 9 36.99 36.49 3.05
CA ILE A 9 35.92 35.79 3.77
C ILE A 9 36.21 34.28 3.62
N PRO A 10 35.94 33.45 4.64
CA PRO A 10 35.11 32.25 4.40
C PRO A 10 34.12 32.07 5.58
N ASP A 11 32.81 32.11 5.41
CA ASP A 11 31.92 31.07 4.86
C ASP A 11 32.14 29.68 5.51
N ASP A 12 31.66 29.53 6.74
CA ASP A 12 31.47 28.23 7.38
C ASP A 12 30.11 27.66 6.94
N VAL A 13 30.12 26.98 5.80
CA VAL A 13 29.00 26.15 5.34
C VAL A 13 29.05 24.80 6.05
N PRO A 14 28.00 24.38 6.78
CA PRO A 14 27.95 23.03 7.30
C PRO A 14 27.77 22.06 6.14
N SER A 15 28.79 21.24 5.90
CA SER A 15 28.76 20.09 4.99
C SER A 15 27.66 19.10 5.41
N ARG A 16 26.44 19.30 4.91
CA ARG A 16 25.34 18.33 5.04
C ARG A 16 25.51 17.28 3.96
N LYS A 17 25.87 16.08 4.41
CA LYS A 17 26.22 14.91 3.60
C LYS A 17 25.18 14.65 2.50
N ARG A 18 25.70 14.52 1.27
CA ARG A 18 25.21 13.72 0.14
C ARG A 18 23.74 13.28 0.27
N SER A 19 22.82 14.20 -0.06
CA SER A 19 21.46 13.79 -0.42
C SER A 19 21.50 13.41 -1.89
N THR A 20 21.53 12.11 -2.17
CA THR A 20 21.16 11.63 -3.51
C THR A 20 19.81 12.25 -3.86
N PRO A 21 19.62 12.79 -5.09
CA PRO A 21 18.34 13.34 -5.48
C PRO A 21 17.33 12.20 -5.50
N MET A 22 16.48 12.16 -4.48
CA MET A 22 15.43 11.16 -4.36
C MET A 22 14.45 11.41 -5.51
N ASN A 23 14.52 10.54 -6.52
CA ASN A 23 13.79 10.68 -7.77
C ASN A 23 12.28 10.94 -7.49
N PRO A 24 11.76 12.15 -7.74
CA PRO A 24 10.40 12.53 -7.37
C PRO A 24 9.35 11.75 -8.18
N ALA A 25 9.73 11.14 -9.31
CA ALA A 25 8.82 10.36 -10.13
C ALA A 25 8.32 9.08 -9.42
N SER A 26 9.16 8.45 -8.60
CA SER A 26 8.82 7.19 -7.90
C SER A 26 7.95 7.42 -6.67
N THR A 27 8.17 8.52 -5.94
CA THR A 27 7.34 8.91 -4.79
C THR A 27 5.97 9.40 -5.24
N VAL A 28 5.90 10.21 -6.30
CA VAL A 28 4.62 10.70 -6.86
C VAL A 28 3.75 9.56 -7.40
N ARG A 29 4.35 8.56 -8.07
CA ARG A 29 3.59 7.40 -8.58
C ARG A 29 3.04 6.54 -7.44
N ARG A 30 3.82 6.30 -6.38
CA ARG A 30 3.39 5.51 -5.21
C ARG A 30 2.30 6.21 -4.40
N THR A 31 2.39 7.53 -4.21
CA THR A 31 1.34 8.27 -3.50
C THR A 31 0.03 8.29 -4.30
N ARG A 32 0.09 8.38 -5.64
CA ARG A 32 -1.10 8.34 -6.49
C ARG A 32 -1.82 6.99 -6.44
N THR A 33 -1.09 5.87 -6.50
CA THR A 33 -1.71 4.53 -6.40
C THR A 33 -2.25 4.27 -5.01
N HIS A 34 -1.51 4.66 -3.97
CA HIS A 34 -1.95 4.59 -2.58
C HIS A 34 -3.27 5.36 -2.35
N ASN A 35 -3.35 6.58 -2.87
CA ASN A 35 -4.55 7.40 -2.79
C ASN A 35 -5.73 6.80 -3.58
N ALA A 36 -5.45 6.21 -4.76
CA ALA A 36 -6.48 5.55 -5.56
C ALA A 36 -7.05 4.28 -4.90
N VAL A 37 -6.25 3.54 -4.13
CA VAL A 37 -6.72 2.40 -3.32
C VAL A 37 -7.46 2.89 -2.08
N TYR A 38 -6.96 3.94 -1.42
CA TYR A 38 -7.60 4.53 -0.23
C TYR A 38 -9.02 5.01 -0.50
N GLN A 39 -9.28 5.57 -1.69
CA GLN A 39 -10.60 6.04 -2.11
C GLN A 39 -11.62 4.92 -2.37
N ARG A 40 -11.19 3.66 -2.41
CA ARG A 40 -12.10 2.53 -2.63
C ARG A 40 -12.79 2.13 -1.32
N PRO A 41 -14.03 1.60 -1.39
CA PRO A 41 -14.74 1.09 -0.22
C PRO A 41 -13.88 0.11 0.58
N TYR A 42 -13.91 0.21 1.91
CA TYR A 42 -13.05 -0.63 2.76
C TYR A 42 -13.31 -2.13 2.57
N ARG A 43 -14.58 -2.51 2.36
CA ARG A 43 -14.98 -3.88 2.01
C ARG A 43 -14.30 -4.36 0.72
N ASP A 44 -14.31 -3.55 -0.33
CA ASP A 44 -13.68 -3.90 -1.61
C ASP A 44 -12.18 -4.09 -1.42
N ARG A 45 -11.52 -3.20 -0.68
CA ARG A 45 -10.08 -3.31 -0.40
C ARG A 45 -9.73 -4.64 0.28
N VAL A 46 -10.57 -5.12 1.19
CA VAL A 46 -10.40 -6.44 1.84
C VAL A 46 -10.61 -7.58 0.85
N ILE A 47 -11.68 -7.54 0.04
CA ILE A 47 -11.97 -8.56 -0.98
C ILE A 47 -10.80 -8.68 -1.96
N HIS A 48 -10.30 -7.55 -2.46
CA HIS A 48 -9.23 -7.54 -3.48
C HIS A 48 -7.90 -8.07 -2.94
N LEU A 49 -7.60 -7.88 -1.64
CA LEU A 49 -6.42 -8.49 -1.02
C LEU A 49 -6.59 -10.01 -0.84
N LEU A 50 -7.74 -10.44 -0.33
CA LEU A 50 -8.01 -11.86 -0.10
C LEU A 50 -8.16 -12.67 -1.40
N ALA A 51 -8.53 -12.01 -2.50
CA ALA A 51 -8.60 -12.62 -3.83
C ALA A 51 -7.23 -13.11 -4.32
N LEU A 52 -6.14 -12.47 -3.91
CA LEU A 52 -4.79 -12.84 -4.31
C LEU A 52 -4.22 -13.98 -3.46
N LYS A 53 -4.50 -13.93 -2.15
CA LYS A 53 -4.03 -14.95 -1.20
C LYS A 53 -4.79 -14.91 0.11
N ASN A 54 -4.66 -16.00 0.86
CA ASN A 54 -5.16 -16.09 2.22
C ASN A 54 -4.31 -15.20 3.14
N TYR A 55 -4.97 -14.47 4.04
CA TYR A 55 -4.29 -13.58 4.99
C TYR A 55 -4.71 -13.85 6.42
N LYS A 56 -3.80 -13.74 7.38
CA LYS A 56 -4.16 -13.65 8.80
C LYS A 56 -4.65 -12.24 9.13
N LYS A 57 -5.55 -12.11 10.11
CA LYS A 57 -6.09 -10.80 10.56
C LYS A 57 -5.00 -9.73 10.83
N PRO A 58 -3.93 -10.01 11.63
CA PRO A 58 -2.91 -8.99 11.89
C PRO A 58 -2.10 -8.62 10.63
N GLU A 59 -1.82 -9.58 9.76
CA GLU A 59 -1.09 -9.33 8.50
C GLU A 59 -1.91 -8.51 7.52
N LEU A 60 -3.20 -8.82 7.40
CA LEU A 60 -4.14 -8.08 6.57
C LEU A 60 -4.28 -6.64 7.07
N LEU A 61 -4.44 -6.47 8.38
CA LEU A 61 -4.52 -5.15 9.01
C LEU A 61 -3.25 -4.33 8.76
N ALA A 62 -2.06 -4.91 8.92
CA ALA A 62 -0.80 -4.24 8.65
C ALA A 62 -0.65 -3.82 7.17
N ARG A 63 -1.18 -4.61 6.23
CA ARG A 63 -1.24 -4.21 4.81
C ARG A 63 -2.18 -3.03 4.60
N LEU A 64 -3.40 -3.10 5.11
CA LEU A 64 -4.41 -2.04 4.98
C LEU A 64 -3.95 -0.73 5.64
N GLN A 65 -3.21 -0.80 6.75
CA GLN A 65 -2.59 0.36 7.39
C GLN A 65 -1.57 1.06 6.49
N ARG A 66 -0.73 0.29 5.78
CA ARG A 66 0.19 0.87 4.80
C ARG A 66 -0.52 1.57 3.66
N ASP A 67 -1.72 1.10 3.30
CA ASP A 67 -2.57 1.68 2.25
C ASP A 67 -3.49 2.82 2.78
N GLY A 68 -3.35 3.19 4.05
CA GLY A 68 -4.19 4.18 4.73
C GLY A 68 -5.52 3.55 5.18
N VAL A 69 -5.73 3.39 6.48
CA VAL A 69 -6.99 2.87 7.03
C VAL A 69 -7.39 3.70 8.24
N SER A 70 -8.64 4.15 8.28
CA SER A 70 -9.14 4.91 9.43
C SER A 70 -9.35 3.99 10.62
N GLN A 71 -9.38 4.54 11.84
CA GLN A 71 -9.61 3.72 13.03
C GLN A 71 -10.98 3.00 12.97
N LYS A 72 -12.03 3.71 12.52
CA LYS A 72 -13.38 3.15 12.32
C LYS A 72 -13.37 1.91 11.41
N ASP A 73 -12.58 1.96 10.34
CA ASP A 73 -12.43 0.84 9.41
C ASP A 73 -11.76 -0.35 10.10
N LYS A 74 -10.71 -0.12 10.91
CA LYS A 74 -10.04 -1.19 11.66
C LYS A 74 -11.00 -1.92 12.59
N ASP A 75 -11.89 -1.19 13.26
CA ASP A 75 -12.89 -1.77 14.15
C ASP A 75 -13.92 -2.60 13.37
N SER A 76 -14.26 -2.18 12.13
CA SER A 76 -15.16 -2.90 11.24
C SER A 76 -14.55 -4.14 10.56
N LEU A 77 -13.21 -4.27 10.52
CA LEU A 77 -12.52 -5.34 9.79
C LEU A 77 -12.99 -6.74 10.20
N GLY A 78 -13.24 -6.96 11.50
CA GLY A 78 -13.73 -8.25 11.99
C GLY A 78 -15.09 -8.63 11.38
N ILE A 79 -16.01 -7.67 11.31
CA ILE A 79 -17.35 -7.88 10.75
C ILE A 79 -17.27 -8.13 9.24
N ILE A 80 -16.45 -7.35 8.54
CA ILE A 80 -16.25 -7.51 7.10
C ILE A 80 -15.68 -8.89 6.78
N LEU A 81 -14.66 -9.33 7.54
CA LEU A 81 -14.05 -10.64 7.36
C LEU A 81 -15.04 -11.79 7.52
N GLN A 82 -15.96 -11.72 8.49
CA GLN A 82 -17.01 -12.73 8.65
C GLN A 82 -17.97 -12.77 7.44
N GLN A 83 -18.23 -11.61 6.82
CA GLN A 83 -19.12 -11.50 5.67
C GLN A 83 -18.46 -12.00 4.38
N VAL A 84 -17.20 -11.62 4.13
CA VAL A 84 -16.54 -11.85 2.82
C VAL A 84 -15.59 -13.04 2.80
N ALA A 85 -15.20 -13.58 3.96
CA ALA A 85 -14.19 -14.63 4.06
C ALA A 85 -14.60 -15.76 5.02
N ASN A 86 -14.01 -16.93 4.81
CA ASN A 86 -14.06 -18.06 5.72
C ASN A 86 -12.79 -18.08 6.58
N LEU A 87 -12.94 -18.22 7.89
CA LEU A 87 -11.81 -18.38 8.82
C LEU A 87 -11.36 -19.84 8.82
N ASN A 88 -10.09 -20.08 8.54
CA ASN A 88 -9.46 -21.38 8.71
C ASN A 88 -9.00 -21.54 10.17
N PRO A 89 -9.61 -22.45 10.96
CA PRO A 89 -9.28 -22.62 12.37
C PRO A 89 -7.90 -23.23 12.61
N LYS A 90 -7.25 -23.81 11.58
CA LYS A 90 -5.93 -24.44 11.72
C LYS A 90 -4.82 -23.42 11.91
N ASP A 91 -4.87 -22.32 11.15
CA ASP A 91 -3.79 -21.33 11.09
C ASP A 91 -4.29 -19.88 11.21
N ASN A 92 -5.59 -19.68 11.44
CA ASN A 92 -6.26 -18.38 11.57
C ASN A 92 -6.12 -17.49 10.33
N SER A 93 -6.00 -18.10 9.15
CA SER A 93 -6.08 -17.39 7.87
C SER A 93 -7.52 -17.22 7.42
N TYR A 94 -7.78 -16.11 6.74
CA TYR A 94 -9.04 -15.80 6.10
C TYR A 94 -8.90 -16.12 4.61
N ILE A 95 -9.86 -16.87 4.09
CA ILE A 95 -9.95 -17.31 2.69
C ILE A 95 -11.17 -16.63 2.09
N LEU A 96 -11.03 -16.00 0.92
CA LEU A 96 -12.16 -15.33 0.27
C LEU A 96 -13.28 -16.34 -0.04
N LYS A 97 -14.54 -15.98 0.23
CA LYS A 97 -15.70 -16.81 -0.14
C LYS A 97 -15.91 -16.79 -1.65
N ASP A 98 -16.35 -17.90 -2.22
CA ASP A 98 -16.59 -18.02 -3.67
C ASP A 98 -17.57 -16.96 -4.20
N SER A 99 -18.62 -16.68 -3.41
CA SER A 99 -19.61 -15.64 -3.72
C SER A 99 -19.05 -14.23 -3.89
N MET A 100 -17.83 -13.95 -3.43
CA MET A 100 -17.19 -12.63 -3.51
C MET A 100 -16.32 -12.48 -4.77
N PHE A 101 -16.02 -13.55 -5.52
CA PHE A 101 -15.23 -13.43 -6.75
C PHE A 101 -15.93 -12.56 -7.81
N LYS A 102 -17.27 -12.49 -7.78
CA LYS A 102 -18.07 -11.59 -8.63
C LYS A 102 -17.84 -10.09 -8.34
N ASP A 103 -17.36 -9.75 -7.15
CA ASP A 103 -17.10 -8.37 -6.72
C ASP A 103 -15.65 -7.93 -7.04
N ILE A 104 -14.82 -8.79 -7.64
CA ILE A 104 -13.42 -8.50 -7.99
C ILE A 104 -13.34 -7.64 -9.27
N GLN A 105 -12.54 -6.59 -9.20
CA GLN A 105 -12.28 -5.67 -10.31
C GLN A 105 -10.89 -5.93 -10.90
N LYS A 106 -10.83 -6.28 -12.19
CA LYS A 106 -9.56 -6.53 -12.90
C LYS A 106 -8.65 -5.29 -12.98
N ASP A 107 -9.25 -4.11 -13.04
CA ASP A 107 -8.55 -2.81 -13.09
C ASP A 107 -8.34 -2.18 -11.71
N TRP A 108 -8.30 -3.00 -10.66
CA TRP A 108 -8.04 -2.51 -9.32
C TRP A 108 -6.67 -1.80 -9.23
N PRO A 109 -6.61 -0.56 -8.69
CA PRO A 109 -5.38 0.24 -8.67
C PRO A 109 -4.26 -0.35 -7.81
N GLY A 110 -4.58 -1.32 -6.94
CA GLY A 110 -3.62 -2.02 -6.10
C GLY A 110 -2.99 -3.26 -6.74
N TYR A 111 -3.45 -3.68 -7.92
CA TYR A 111 -2.90 -4.85 -8.61
C TYR A 111 -1.72 -4.48 -9.51
N SER A 112 -0.62 -5.19 -9.33
CA SER A 112 0.45 -5.26 -10.31
C SER A 112 0.06 -6.16 -11.49
N GLU A 113 0.81 -6.09 -12.58
CA GLU A 113 0.64 -6.99 -13.74
C GLU A 113 0.61 -8.47 -13.31
N ILE A 114 1.48 -8.83 -12.36
CA ILE A 114 1.61 -10.18 -11.82
C ILE A 114 0.37 -10.57 -11.01
N ASP A 115 -0.17 -9.63 -10.22
CA ASP A 115 -1.40 -9.85 -9.46
C ASP A 115 -2.58 -10.06 -10.41
N LYS A 116 -2.65 -9.29 -11.50
CA LYS A 116 -3.69 -9.44 -12.53
C LYS A 116 -3.65 -10.82 -13.18
N GLN A 117 -2.47 -11.27 -13.62
CA GLN A 117 -2.28 -12.62 -14.17
C GLN A 117 -2.68 -13.71 -13.17
N SER A 118 -2.30 -13.54 -11.89
CA SER A 118 -2.66 -14.48 -10.83
C SER A 118 -4.18 -14.57 -10.64
N LEU A 119 -4.87 -13.44 -10.69
CA LEU A 119 -6.34 -13.40 -10.61
C LEU A 119 -7.01 -14.05 -11.81
N GLU A 120 -6.48 -13.84 -13.02
CA GLU A 120 -7.03 -14.51 -14.20
C GLU A 120 -7.00 -16.02 -14.06
N LEU A 121 -5.92 -16.59 -13.52
CA LEU A 121 -5.83 -18.03 -13.24
C LEU A 121 -6.82 -18.50 -12.17
N ILE A 122 -7.07 -17.67 -11.15
CA ILE A 122 -8.01 -17.99 -10.07
C ILE A 122 -9.46 -17.91 -10.57
N LEU A 123 -9.78 -16.91 -11.38
CA LEU A 123 -11.12 -16.66 -11.94
C LEU A 123 -11.48 -17.56 -13.12
N SER A 124 -10.50 -18.21 -13.74
CA SER A 124 -10.73 -19.14 -14.87
C SER A 124 -11.07 -20.57 -14.42
N ARG A 125 -11.16 -20.81 -13.11
CA ARG A 125 -11.59 -22.09 -12.53
C ARG A 125 -13.11 -22.16 -12.38
#